data_AF-A0A1Q6HWS4-F1
#
_entry.id   AF-A0A1Q6HWS4-F1
#
_cell.length_a   1.000
_cell.length_b   1.000
_cell.length_c   1.000
_cell.angle_alpha   90.00
_cell.angle_beta   90.00
_cell.angle_gamma   90.00
#
_symmetry.space_group_name_H-M   'P 1'
#
loop_
_entity.id
_entity.type
_entity.pdbx_description
1 polymer ?
#
loop_
_entity_poly.entity_id
_entity_poly.type
_entity_poly.pdbx_seq_one_letter_code
_entity_poly.pdbx_strand_id
1 'polypeptide(L)'
;MDGFNRFNPEGSVLRLHQMKMLRILEFVDRVCRKHGIRYWLSSGTLLGAVRHGGFIPWDDDLDIEMLYRDYKRLMEVLPFELPSNLVLQTMHTDSNYVAPYAKLRETDSYISEVNNIGRNYKYNGVYIDIFYIEPVNYRMAWIASKFHGYIYRLSYLKNDRLGIKKGVMRCLLFFLTYILYPCIRMIVKLSHTKEYRLGLGSGFLGVRLLDNIFPLSEVSFEGKIFPAPANTDGYLSYLYGDYMVLPDLSKITYHVNNVDIKE
;
A
#
# COMPACT_ATOMS: atom_id res chain seq x y z
N MET A 1 -10.43 23.93 14.79
CA MET A 1 -9.87 22.56 14.82
C MET A 1 -10.64 21.61 15.75
N ASP A 2 -11.77 22.01 16.35
CA ASP A 2 -12.52 21.18 17.33
C ASP A 2 -13.46 20.12 16.75
N GLY A 3 -13.60 20.02 15.42
CA GLY A 3 -14.54 19.09 14.79
C GLY A 3 -14.01 17.68 14.50
N PHE A 4 -12.70 17.47 14.58
CA PHE A 4 -12.06 16.20 14.17
C PHE A 4 -11.74 15.27 15.33
N ASN A 5 -11.69 15.79 16.57
CA ASN A 5 -11.54 14.98 17.78
C ASN A 5 -12.62 13.91 17.94
N ARG A 6 -13.73 13.99 17.19
CA ARG A 6 -14.75 12.94 17.18
C ARG A 6 -14.29 11.64 16.49
N PHE A 7 -13.28 11.70 15.62
CA PHE A 7 -12.83 10.55 14.83
C PHE A 7 -11.69 9.80 15.50
N ASN A 8 -10.62 10.50 15.88
CA ASN A 8 -9.42 9.90 16.46
C ASN A 8 -8.96 10.64 17.74
N PRO A 9 -9.80 10.81 18.77
CA PRO A 9 -9.36 11.44 20.01
C PRO A 9 -8.20 10.63 20.62
N GLU A 10 -7.33 11.31 21.38
CA GLU A 10 -6.21 10.65 22.05
C GLU A 10 -6.70 9.49 22.93
N GLY A 11 -6.03 8.34 22.83
CA GLY A 11 -6.42 7.09 23.49
C GLY A 11 -7.55 6.30 22.80
N SER A 12 -8.18 6.81 21.73
CA SER A 12 -9.15 6.03 20.95
C SER A 12 -8.48 4.88 20.20
N VAL A 13 -9.27 3.84 19.89
CA VAL A 13 -8.80 2.68 19.11
C VAL A 13 -8.20 3.11 17.77
N LEU A 14 -8.85 4.03 17.05
CA LEU A 14 -8.33 4.53 15.78
C LEU A 14 -7.00 5.29 15.96
N ARG A 15 -6.88 6.12 17.01
CA ARG A 15 -5.63 6.83 17.27
C ARG A 15 -4.50 5.87 17.63
N LEU A 16 -4.76 4.85 18.45
CA LEU A 16 -3.78 3.80 18.78
C LEU A 16 -3.35 3.02 17.53
N HIS A 17 -4.30 2.71 16.64
CA HIS A 17 -4.03 2.08 15.34
C HIS A 17 -3.12 2.94 14.45
N GLN A 18 -3.46 4.23 14.30
CA GLN A 18 -2.64 5.21 13.58
C GLN A 18 -1.21 5.29 14.14
N MET A 19 -1.05 5.34 15.46
CA MET A 19 0.27 5.39 16.09
C MET A 19 1.07 4.11 15.91
N LYS A 20 0.43 2.94 15.82
CA LYS A 20 1.10 1.68 15.44
C LYS A 20 1.57 1.72 13.98
N MET A 21 0.74 2.18 13.05
CA MET A 21 1.15 2.37 11.65
C MET A 21 2.34 3.34 11.52
N LEU A 22 2.35 4.43 12.30
CA LEU A 22 3.48 5.36 12.35
C LEU A 22 4.77 4.67 12.81
N ARG A 23 4.72 3.84 13.85
CA ARG A 23 5.90 3.08 14.32
C ARG A 23 6.44 2.13 13.25
N ILE A 24 5.56 1.49 12.48
CA ILE A 24 5.95 0.64 11.34
C ILE A 24 6.61 1.50 10.25
N LEU A 25 6.03 2.65 9.92
CA LEU A 25 6.61 3.59 8.95
C LEU A 25 8.01 4.06 9.38
N GLU A 26 8.22 4.41 10.65
CA GLU A 26 9.54 4.77 11.17
C GLU A 26 10.56 3.65 11.04
N PHE A 27 10.14 2.40 11.25
CA PHE A 27 11.01 1.25 11.03
C PHE A 27 11.39 1.14 9.55
N VAL A 28 10.43 1.25 8.63
CA VAL A 28 10.70 1.24 7.19
C VAL A 28 11.61 2.41 6.78
N ASP A 29 11.38 3.61 7.29
CA ASP A 29 12.23 4.78 7.03
C ASP A 29 13.69 4.51 7.42
N ARG A 30 13.92 3.98 8.63
CA ARG A 30 15.27 3.62 9.10
C ARG A 30 15.94 2.61 8.18
N VAL A 31 15.24 1.54 7.78
CA VAL A 31 15.77 0.52 6.86
C VAL A 31 16.07 1.12 5.49
N CYS A 32 15.15 1.91 4.94
CA CYS A 32 15.32 2.58 3.66
C CYS A 32 16.51 3.53 3.65
N ARG A 33 16.67 4.37 4.68
CA ARG A 33 17.81 5.29 4.83
C ARG A 33 19.12 4.52 4.97
N LYS A 34 19.17 3.46 5.78
CA LYS A 34 20.36 2.60 5.95
C LYS A 34 20.84 1.99 4.64
N HIS A 35 19.93 1.56 3.78
CA HIS A 35 20.24 0.86 2.52
C HIS A 35 20.21 1.76 1.27
N GLY A 36 20.00 3.07 1.43
CA GLY A 36 19.88 4.01 0.31
C GLY A 36 18.75 3.63 -0.65
N ILE A 37 17.60 3.23 -0.10
CA ILE A 37 16.38 2.89 -0.83
C ILE A 37 15.44 4.09 -0.74
N ARG A 38 14.99 4.58 -1.89
CA ARG A 38 14.09 5.74 -1.95
C ARG A 38 12.64 5.29 -1.94
N TYR A 39 11.85 5.93 -1.10
CA TYR A 39 10.40 5.81 -1.03
C TYR A 39 9.82 7.21 -0.79
N TRP A 40 8.49 7.35 -0.82
CA TRP A 40 7.80 8.57 -0.40
C TRP A 40 6.43 8.25 0.21
N LEU A 41 5.92 9.14 1.06
CA LEU A 41 4.52 9.10 1.49
C LEU A 41 3.62 9.33 0.28
N SER A 42 2.54 8.55 0.17
CA SER A 42 1.68 8.56 -1.02
C SER A 42 0.20 8.71 -0.67
N SER A 43 -0.62 8.98 -1.68
CA SER A 43 -2.09 8.91 -1.58
C SER A 43 -2.68 9.62 -0.35
N GLY A 44 -3.52 8.95 0.44
CA GLY A 44 -4.18 9.48 1.64
C GLY A 44 -3.19 9.91 2.72
N THR A 45 -2.08 9.17 2.88
CA THR A 45 -1.02 9.49 3.84
C THR A 45 -0.33 10.83 3.53
N LEU A 46 0.04 11.07 2.27
CA LEU A 46 0.61 12.37 1.86
C LEU A 46 -0.42 13.50 1.99
N LEU A 47 -1.67 13.24 1.62
CA LEU A 47 -2.77 14.19 1.79
C LEU A 47 -2.94 14.57 3.26
N GLY A 48 -2.90 13.59 4.16
CA GLY A 48 -2.91 13.81 5.61
C GLY A 48 -1.75 14.69 6.06
N ALA A 49 -0.53 14.37 5.64
CA ALA A 49 0.67 15.15 5.97
C ALA A 49 0.52 16.63 5.57
N VAL A 50 0.07 16.89 4.34
CA VAL A 50 -0.07 18.26 3.80
C VAL A 50 -1.24 19.01 4.44
N ARG A 51 -2.40 18.37 4.60
CA ARG A 51 -3.64 19.04 5.00
C ARG A 51 -3.87 19.10 6.51
N HIS A 52 -3.40 18.09 7.24
CA HIS A 52 -3.65 17.90 8.67
C HIS A 52 -2.36 17.83 9.51
N GLY A 53 -1.18 17.77 8.88
CA GLY A 53 0.10 17.63 9.58
C GLY A 53 0.37 16.22 10.15
N GLY A 54 -0.48 15.26 9.81
CA GLY A 54 -0.51 13.90 10.37
C GLY A 54 -1.52 13.04 9.63
N PHE A 55 -2.09 12.03 10.28
CA PHE A 55 -3.15 11.24 9.64
C PHE A 55 -4.36 12.10 9.28
N ILE A 56 -5.09 11.73 8.24
CA ILE A 56 -6.46 12.20 8.09
C ILE A 56 -7.23 11.68 9.31
N PRO A 57 -8.06 12.48 10.01
CA PRO A 57 -8.61 12.09 11.31
C PRO A 57 -9.40 10.78 11.33
N TRP A 58 -9.94 10.36 10.19
CA TRP A 58 -10.70 9.11 10.02
C TRP A 58 -9.96 8.04 9.21
N ASP A 59 -8.72 8.29 8.76
CA ASP A 59 -7.93 7.30 8.02
C ASP A 59 -7.50 6.15 8.92
N ASP A 60 -7.61 4.94 8.39
CA ASP A 60 -7.22 3.69 9.02
C ASP A 60 -6.17 2.89 8.21
N ASP A 61 -5.57 3.52 7.20
CA ASP A 61 -4.47 2.99 6.40
C ASP A 61 -3.23 3.92 6.38
N LEU A 62 -2.12 3.39 5.86
CA LEU A 62 -0.89 4.14 5.62
C LEU A 62 -0.20 3.57 4.38
N ASP A 63 -0.01 4.42 3.38
CA ASP A 63 0.52 4.06 2.07
C ASP A 63 1.86 4.75 1.80
N ILE A 64 2.86 3.94 1.48
CA ILE A 64 4.10 4.43 0.87
C ILE A 64 4.26 3.90 -0.56
N GLU A 65 4.88 4.69 -1.41
CA GLU A 65 5.24 4.31 -2.77
C GLU A 65 6.76 4.35 -2.97
N MET A 66 7.24 3.56 -3.92
CA MET A 66 8.63 3.60 -4.38
C MET A 66 8.72 3.18 -5.86
N LEU A 67 9.89 3.38 -6.48
CA LEU A 67 10.14 2.82 -7.81
C LEU A 67 10.24 1.29 -7.71
N TYR A 68 9.79 0.55 -8.73
CA TYR A 68 9.89 -0.91 -8.74
C TYR A 68 11.31 -1.45 -8.50
N ARG A 69 12.35 -0.73 -8.93
CA ARG A 69 13.74 -1.08 -8.63
C ARG A 69 14.06 -1.01 -7.14
N ASP A 70 13.54 0.00 -6.45
CA ASP A 70 13.76 0.26 -5.03
C ASP A 70 12.90 -0.70 -4.19
N TYR A 71 11.69 -1.02 -4.66
CA TYR A 71 10.85 -2.08 -4.10
C TYR A 71 11.54 -3.44 -4.08
N LYS A 72 12.12 -3.88 -5.20
CA LYS A 72 12.84 -5.16 -5.23
C LYS A 72 14.00 -5.19 -4.24
N ARG A 73 14.78 -4.11 -4.17
CA ARG A 73 15.86 -3.98 -3.19
C ARG A 73 15.33 -4.06 -1.76
N LEU A 74 14.21 -3.40 -1.46
CA LEU A 74 13.59 -3.47 -0.13
C LEU A 74 13.14 -4.89 0.20
N MET A 75 12.47 -5.59 -0.72
CA MET A 75 12.03 -6.97 -0.51
C MET A 75 13.19 -7.95 -0.27
N GLU A 76 14.38 -7.66 -0.79
CA GLU A 76 15.59 -8.44 -0.56
C GLU A 76 16.21 -8.17 0.82
N VAL A 77 16.30 -6.91 1.26
CA VAL A 77 16.99 -6.57 2.52
C VAL A 77 16.08 -6.65 3.75
N LEU A 78 14.81 -6.29 3.61
CA LEU A 78 13.87 -6.14 4.73
C LEU A 78 13.76 -7.41 5.60
N PRO A 79 13.68 -8.65 5.04
CA PRO A 79 13.61 -9.87 5.85
C PRO A 79 14.74 -10.05 6.86
N PHE A 80 15.92 -9.46 6.60
CA PHE A 80 17.10 -9.55 7.48
C PHE A 80 17.14 -8.46 8.55
N GLU A 81 16.27 -7.45 8.46
CA GLU A 81 16.20 -6.32 9.39
C GLU A 81 14.95 -6.42 10.30
N LEU A 82 14.04 -7.36 10.04
CA LEU A 82 12.76 -7.45 10.75
C LEU A 82 12.96 -7.74 12.26
N PRO A 83 12.34 -6.94 13.15
CA PRO A 83 12.20 -7.33 14.55
C PRO A 83 11.20 -8.48 14.68
N SER A 84 11.21 -9.17 15.82
CA SER A 84 10.38 -10.35 16.07
C SER A 84 8.87 -10.10 16.03
N ASN A 85 8.43 -8.84 16.19
CA ASN A 85 7.03 -8.45 16.19
C ASN A 85 6.52 -7.94 14.84
N LEU A 86 7.36 -7.96 13.78
CA LEU A 86 6.95 -7.56 12.43
C LEU A 86 7.13 -8.71 11.44
N VAL A 87 6.27 -8.74 10.42
CA VAL A 87 6.31 -9.69 9.33
C VAL A 87 6.06 -9.03 7.98
N LEU A 88 6.90 -9.36 7.01
CA LEU A 88 6.69 -8.99 5.61
C LEU A 88 5.68 -9.94 4.96
N GLN A 89 4.48 -9.45 4.66
CA GLN A 89 3.45 -10.18 3.93
C GLN A 89 3.49 -9.83 2.45
N THR A 90 3.73 -10.85 1.62
CA THR A 90 3.73 -10.81 0.17
C THR A 90 3.11 -12.09 -0.36
N MET A 91 2.94 -12.17 -1.68
CA MET A 91 2.51 -13.38 -2.39
C MET A 91 3.45 -14.57 -2.17
N HIS A 92 4.70 -14.32 -1.78
CA HIS A 92 5.70 -15.36 -1.50
C HIS A 92 5.66 -15.83 -0.04
N THR A 93 5.35 -14.95 0.90
CA THR A 93 5.35 -15.28 2.34
C THR A 93 3.97 -15.70 2.85
N ASP A 94 2.90 -15.36 2.13
CA ASP A 94 1.54 -15.79 2.38
C ASP A 94 0.82 -16.19 1.07
N SER A 95 0.62 -17.49 0.88
CA SER A 95 -0.02 -18.02 -0.33
C SER A 95 -1.51 -17.67 -0.50
N ASN A 96 -2.16 -17.07 0.50
CA ASN A 96 -3.51 -16.53 0.39
C ASN A 96 -3.53 -15.02 0.17
N TYR A 97 -2.40 -14.34 0.34
CA TYR A 97 -2.24 -12.93 0.03
C TYR A 97 -1.90 -12.78 -1.45
N VAL A 98 -2.81 -12.17 -2.21
CA VAL A 98 -2.72 -12.14 -3.68
C VAL A 98 -2.34 -10.78 -4.23
N ALA A 99 -2.39 -9.71 -3.42
CA ALA A 99 -2.08 -8.38 -3.91
C ALA A 99 -0.62 -8.28 -4.42
N PRO A 100 -0.37 -7.53 -5.50
CA PRO A 100 0.95 -7.48 -6.14
C PRO A 100 1.96 -6.55 -5.45
N TYR A 101 1.56 -5.90 -4.36
CA TYR A 101 2.36 -5.04 -3.49
C TYR A 101 2.57 -5.73 -2.13
N ALA A 102 3.38 -5.17 -1.24
CA ALA A 102 3.68 -5.78 0.05
C ALA A 102 2.92 -5.08 1.19
N LYS A 103 2.63 -5.83 2.25
CA LYS A 103 2.25 -5.28 3.55
C LYS A 103 3.33 -5.60 4.57
N LEU A 104 3.78 -4.60 5.33
CA LEU A 104 4.56 -4.84 6.53
C LEU A 104 3.60 -4.79 7.72
N ARG A 105 3.51 -5.90 8.47
CA ARG A 105 2.48 -6.10 9.48
C ARG A 105 3.07 -6.39 10.85
N GLU A 106 2.40 -5.94 11.89
CA GLU A 106 2.59 -6.44 13.25
C GLU A 106 2.05 -7.87 13.39
N THR A 107 2.67 -8.63 14.29
CA THR A 107 2.25 -10.00 14.64
C THR A 107 1.54 -10.10 15.99
N ASP A 108 1.58 -9.03 16.79
CA ASP A 108 1.04 -8.94 18.15
C ASP A 108 -0.26 -8.10 18.24
N SER A 109 -0.77 -7.61 17.11
CA SER A 109 -2.08 -6.96 16.98
C SER A 109 -3.00 -7.73 16.04
N TYR A 110 -4.31 -7.43 16.08
CA TYR A 110 -5.30 -8.01 15.19
C TYR A 110 -6.25 -6.96 14.63
N ILE A 111 -6.58 -7.07 13.35
CA ILE A 111 -7.56 -6.26 12.64
C ILE A 111 -8.44 -7.17 11.78
N SER A 112 -9.68 -6.75 11.55
CA SER A 112 -10.55 -7.34 10.53
C SER A 112 -10.82 -6.31 9.43
N GLU A 113 -10.40 -6.63 8.20
CA GLU A 113 -10.65 -5.75 7.05
C GLU A 113 -12.12 -5.82 6.58
N VAL A 114 -12.61 -4.73 5.97
CA VAL A 114 -13.94 -4.67 5.37
C VAL A 114 -14.12 -5.78 4.32
N ASN A 115 -15.35 -6.28 4.18
CA ASN A 115 -15.70 -7.38 3.27
C ASN A 115 -14.93 -8.69 3.51
N ASN A 116 -14.29 -8.87 4.68
CA ASN A 116 -13.52 -10.07 5.02
C ASN A 116 -12.36 -10.36 4.04
N ILE A 117 -11.77 -9.31 3.42
CA ILE A 117 -10.67 -9.45 2.45
C ILE A 117 -9.49 -10.24 3.05
N GLY A 118 -9.17 -10.01 4.32
CA GLY A 118 -8.11 -10.71 5.05
C GLY A 118 -8.48 -12.07 5.64
N ARG A 119 -9.72 -12.56 5.50
CA ARG A 119 -10.18 -13.78 6.21
C ARG A 119 -9.32 -15.03 5.97
N ASN A 120 -8.70 -15.13 4.79
CA ASN A 120 -7.84 -16.26 4.44
C ASN A 120 -6.35 -15.96 4.69
N TYR A 121 -5.97 -14.75 5.06
CA TYR A 121 -4.58 -14.37 5.28
C TYR A 121 -4.00 -15.06 6.50
N LYS A 122 -2.71 -15.37 6.40
CA LYS A 122 -1.90 -15.90 7.50
C LYS A 122 -1.69 -14.86 8.60
N TYR A 123 -1.60 -13.59 8.23
CA TYR A 123 -1.32 -12.47 9.12
C TYR A 123 -2.43 -11.42 9.01
N ASN A 124 -2.91 -10.94 10.15
CA ASN A 124 -4.05 -10.01 10.24
C ASN A 124 -3.79 -8.90 11.26
N GLY A 125 -2.53 -8.51 11.52
CA GLY A 125 -2.22 -7.38 12.40
C GLY A 125 -2.25 -6.04 11.67
N VAL A 126 -2.07 -4.98 12.46
CA VAL A 126 -1.88 -3.60 11.97
C VAL A 126 -0.75 -3.57 10.95
N TYR A 127 -0.90 -2.77 9.91
CA TYR A 127 -0.01 -2.80 8.75
C TYR A 127 0.19 -1.44 8.12
N ILE A 128 1.23 -1.34 7.30
CA ILE A 128 1.33 -0.31 6.26
C ILE A 128 1.43 -0.99 4.90
N ASP A 129 0.94 -0.32 3.87
CA ASP A 129 1.04 -0.76 2.49
C ASP A 129 2.29 -0.19 1.80
N ILE A 130 3.03 -1.08 1.14
CA ILE A 130 4.26 -0.77 0.42
C ILE A 130 4.01 -0.98 -1.06
N PHE A 131 3.60 0.08 -1.72
CA PHE A 131 3.34 0.11 -3.15
C PHE A 131 4.61 0.38 -3.95
N TYR A 132 4.56 0.02 -5.23
CA TYR A 132 5.56 0.45 -6.19
C TYR A 132 4.93 0.89 -7.50
N ILE A 133 5.67 1.78 -8.17
CA ILE A 133 5.33 2.26 -9.50
C ILE A 133 6.35 1.72 -10.52
N GLU A 134 5.86 1.40 -11.72
CA GLU A 134 6.68 0.95 -12.84
C GLU A 134 6.21 1.60 -14.14
N PRO A 135 7.09 1.75 -15.16
CA PRO A 135 6.64 2.22 -16.45
C PRO A 135 5.65 1.21 -17.03
N VAL A 136 4.47 1.65 -17.42
CA VAL A 136 3.45 0.81 -18.06
C VAL A 136 2.37 1.68 -18.71
N ASN A 137 2.02 1.37 -19.97
CA ASN A 137 0.92 2.05 -20.64
C ASN A 137 -0.45 1.57 -20.12
N TYR A 138 -1.48 2.41 -20.28
CA TYR A 138 -2.82 2.10 -19.79
C TYR A 138 -3.35 0.72 -20.23
N ARG A 139 -3.20 0.37 -21.52
CA ARG A 139 -3.73 -0.90 -22.06
C ARG A 139 -3.10 -2.11 -21.37
N MET A 140 -1.78 -2.10 -21.19
CA MET A 140 -1.06 -3.18 -20.52
C MET A 140 -1.42 -3.27 -19.03
N ALA A 141 -1.51 -2.14 -18.33
CA ALA A 141 -1.93 -2.10 -16.93
C ALA A 141 -3.37 -2.61 -16.75
N TRP A 142 -4.27 -2.25 -17.67
CA TRP A 142 -5.65 -2.73 -17.69
C TRP A 142 -5.72 -4.24 -17.93
N ILE A 143 -4.99 -4.79 -18.91
CA ILE A 143 -4.92 -6.24 -19.17
C ILE A 143 -4.45 -6.96 -17.90
N ALA A 144 -3.32 -6.52 -17.32
CA ALA A 144 -2.79 -7.11 -16.09
C ALA A 144 -3.82 -7.08 -14.95
N SER A 145 -4.52 -5.96 -14.76
CA SER A 145 -5.55 -5.79 -13.73
C SER A 145 -6.78 -6.66 -13.98
N LYS A 146 -7.20 -6.85 -15.24
CA LYS A 146 -8.32 -7.74 -15.58
C LYS A 146 -8.00 -9.20 -15.22
N PHE A 147 -6.83 -9.69 -15.61
CA PHE A 147 -6.40 -11.05 -15.28
C PHE A 147 -6.19 -11.25 -13.78
N HIS A 148 -5.53 -10.30 -13.11
CA HIS A 148 -5.34 -10.36 -11.65
C HIS A 148 -6.68 -10.29 -10.90
N GLY A 149 -7.65 -9.53 -11.40
CA GLY A 149 -8.98 -9.41 -10.81
C GLY A 149 -9.73 -10.74 -10.65
N TYR A 150 -9.44 -11.76 -11.48
CA TYR A 150 -9.99 -13.10 -11.27
C TYR A 150 -9.43 -13.75 -9.99
N ILE A 151 -8.15 -13.54 -9.70
CA ILE A 151 -7.49 -14.04 -8.50
C ILE A 151 -8.04 -13.35 -7.26
N TYR A 152 -8.24 -12.02 -7.29
CA TYR A 152 -8.90 -11.30 -6.20
C TYR A 152 -10.29 -11.87 -5.89
N ARG A 153 -11.14 -12.07 -6.92
CA ARG A 153 -12.47 -12.67 -6.75
C ARG A 153 -12.41 -14.05 -6.09
N LEU A 154 -11.45 -14.90 -6.47
CA LEU A 154 -11.26 -16.22 -5.85
C LEU A 154 -10.73 -16.12 -4.42
N SER A 155 -9.90 -15.11 -4.13
CA SER A 155 -9.30 -14.92 -2.80
C SER A 155 -10.33 -14.56 -1.72
N TYR A 156 -11.42 -13.89 -2.09
CA TYR A 156 -12.50 -13.50 -1.18
C TYR A 156 -13.39 -14.68 -0.75
N LEU A 157 -13.42 -15.75 -1.54
CA LEU A 157 -14.16 -16.96 -1.18
C LEU A 157 -13.44 -17.68 -0.03
N LYS A 158 -14.19 -18.31 0.89
CA LYS A 158 -13.56 -19.17 1.92
C LYS A 158 -12.77 -20.29 1.23
N ASN A 159 -11.61 -20.65 1.78
CA ASN A 159 -10.84 -21.77 1.25
C ASN A 159 -11.65 -23.08 1.28
N ASP A 160 -11.55 -23.84 0.20
CA ASP A 160 -12.23 -25.11 0.05
C ASP A 160 -11.52 -26.18 0.88
N ARG A 161 -12.29 -27.14 1.39
CA ARG A 161 -11.78 -28.19 2.30
C ARG A 161 -10.66 -29.02 1.66
N LEU A 162 -10.72 -29.21 0.34
CA LEU A 162 -9.76 -30.00 -0.44
C LEU A 162 -8.58 -29.18 -0.96
N GLY A 163 -8.59 -27.84 -0.82
CA GLY A 163 -7.52 -26.95 -1.27
C GLY A 163 -7.38 -26.80 -2.79
N ILE A 164 -8.34 -27.27 -3.58
CA ILE A 164 -8.38 -27.15 -5.04
C ILE A 164 -8.38 -25.68 -5.45
N LYS A 165 -9.22 -24.86 -4.80
CA LYS A 165 -9.28 -23.41 -5.08
C LYS A 165 -7.92 -22.76 -4.83
N LYS A 166 -7.28 -23.11 -3.71
CA LYS A 166 -5.94 -22.62 -3.36
C LYS A 166 -4.90 -23.04 -4.39
N GLY A 167 -4.97 -24.27 -4.89
CA GLY A 167 -4.14 -24.77 -5.98
C GLY A 167 -4.33 -23.96 -7.27
N VAL A 168 -5.58 -23.77 -7.71
CA VAL A 168 -5.91 -22.96 -8.89
C VAL A 168 -5.39 -21.53 -8.75
N MET A 169 -5.63 -20.88 -7.61
CA MET A 169 -5.13 -19.54 -7.34
C MET A 169 -3.60 -19.48 -7.48
N ARG A 170 -2.87 -20.44 -6.90
CA ARG A 170 -1.40 -20.51 -7.00
C ARG A 170 -0.93 -20.69 -8.44
N CYS A 171 -1.58 -21.54 -9.22
CA CYS A 171 -1.24 -21.74 -10.64
C CYS A 171 -1.47 -20.46 -11.46
N LEU A 172 -2.61 -19.79 -11.25
CA LEU A 172 -2.88 -18.50 -11.89
C LEU A 172 -1.85 -17.45 -11.49
N LEU A 173 -1.52 -17.38 -10.19
CA LEU A 173 -0.55 -16.44 -9.66
C LEU A 173 0.86 -16.66 -10.23
N PHE A 174 1.26 -17.93 -10.35
CA PHE A 174 2.50 -18.33 -10.98
C PHE A 174 2.52 -17.90 -12.45
N PHE A 175 1.46 -18.19 -13.21
CA PHE A 175 1.34 -17.75 -14.61
C PHE A 175 1.44 -16.23 -14.74
N LEU A 176 0.73 -15.45 -13.91
CA LEU A 176 0.80 -13.99 -13.98
C LEU A 176 2.21 -13.48 -13.66
N THR A 177 2.80 -13.97 -12.58
CA THR A 177 4.07 -13.45 -12.04
C THR A 177 5.27 -13.83 -12.90
N TYR A 178 5.32 -15.06 -13.42
CA TYR A 178 6.48 -15.60 -14.12
C TYR A 178 6.35 -15.63 -15.65
N ILE A 179 5.14 -15.42 -16.18
CA ILE A 179 4.91 -15.44 -17.63
C ILE A 179 4.30 -14.12 -18.09
N LEU A 180 3.07 -13.79 -17.67
CA LEU A 180 2.36 -12.63 -18.21
C LEU A 180 3.06 -11.30 -17.90
N TYR A 181 3.45 -11.06 -16.65
CA TYR A 181 4.06 -9.78 -16.25
C TYR A 181 5.44 -9.56 -16.86
N PRO A 182 6.35 -10.56 -16.91
CA PRO A 182 7.57 -10.44 -17.71
C PRO A 182 7.32 -10.12 -19.18
N CYS A 183 6.35 -10.78 -19.83
CA CYS A 183 5.96 -10.48 -21.21
C CYS A 183 5.44 -9.04 -21.37
N ILE A 184 4.56 -8.59 -20.47
CA ILE A 184 4.07 -7.20 -20.47
C ILE A 184 5.22 -6.22 -20.31
N ARG A 185 6.11 -6.44 -19.34
CA ARG A 185 7.29 -5.57 -19.13
C ARG A 185 8.20 -5.53 -20.34
N MET A 186 8.36 -6.65 -21.06
CA MET A 186 9.10 -6.70 -22.32
C MET A 186 8.44 -5.84 -23.41
N ILE A 187 7.12 -5.96 -23.60
CA ILE A 187 6.36 -5.16 -24.57
C ILE A 187 6.43 -3.68 -24.22
N VAL A 188 6.26 -3.32 -22.95
CA VAL A 188 6.35 -1.94 -22.46
C VAL A 188 7.72 -1.33 -22.71
N LYS A 189 8.81 -2.10 -22.52
CA LYS A 189 10.17 -1.64 -22.82
C LYS A 189 10.31 -1.23 -24.30
N LEU A 190 9.65 -1.95 -25.22
CA LEU A 190 9.64 -1.63 -26.65
C LEU A 190 8.76 -0.43 -26.98
N SER A 191 7.79 -0.07 -26.13
CA SER A 191 6.88 1.04 -26.39
C SER A 191 7.41 2.40 -25.95
N HIS A 192 8.58 2.46 -25.27
CA HIS A 192 9.19 3.69 -24.75
C HIS A 192 8.23 4.60 -23.96
N THR A 193 7.27 4.01 -23.23
CA THR A 193 6.30 4.81 -22.47
C THR A 193 6.98 5.61 -21.38
N LYS A 194 6.54 6.85 -21.19
CA LYS A 194 6.92 7.71 -20.07
C LYS A 194 5.92 7.66 -18.91
N GLU A 195 4.80 6.95 -19.10
CA GLU A 195 3.78 6.79 -18.07
C GLU A 195 4.24 5.79 -17.01
N TYR A 196 4.14 6.21 -15.74
CA TYR A 196 4.29 5.32 -14.59
C TYR A 196 2.94 5.07 -13.96
N ARG A 197 2.70 3.84 -13.50
CA ARG A 197 1.49 3.45 -12.78
C ARG A 197 1.86 2.50 -11.66
N LEU A 198 0.93 2.29 -10.74
CA LEU A 198 1.08 1.26 -9.72
C LEU A 198 1.25 -0.12 -10.36
N GLY A 199 1.96 -1.00 -9.65
CA GLY A 199 2.39 -2.31 -10.13
C GLY A 199 1.33 -3.13 -10.86
N LEU A 200 1.78 -3.96 -11.81
CA LEU A 200 0.91 -4.81 -12.62
C LEU A 200 -0.03 -5.65 -11.75
N GLY A 201 -1.33 -5.55 -12.01
CA GLY A 201 -2.37 -6.28 -11.27
C GLY A 201 -2.94 -5.54 -10.06
N SER A 202 -2.45 -4.35 -9.73
CA SER A 202 -2.90 -3.57 -8.56
C SER A 202 -4.35 -3.10 -8.67
N GLY A 203 -4.91 -3.02 -9.88
CA GLY A 203 -6.24 -2.47 -10.13
C GLY A 203 -6.27 -0.93 -10.18
N PHE A 204 -5.20 -0.26 -9.75
CA PHE A 204 -5.08 1.19 -9.78
C PHE A 204 -4.43 1.65 -11.09
N LEU A 205 -5.27 2.17 -11.99
CA LEU A 205 -4.83 2.56 -13.33
C LEU A 205 -4.39 4.03 -13.44
N GLY A 206 -4.33 4.80 -12.35
CA GLY A 206 -3.93 6.21 -12.38
C GLY A 206 -2.47 6.40 -12.82
N VAL A 207 -2.17 7.50 -13.52
CA VAL A 207 -0.78 7.85 -13.88
C VAL A 207 -0.07 8.40 -12.64
N ARG A 208 1.25 8.22 -12.59
CA ARG A 208 2.17 8.89 -11.66
C ARG A 208 3.14 9.72 -12.50
N LEU A 209 3.10 11.04 -12.30
CA LEU A 209 3.96 11.98 -13.02
C LEU A 209 5.29 12.08 -12.27
N LEU A 210 6.37 11.59 -12.89
CA LEU A 210 7.68 11.59 -12.24
C LEU A 210 8.21 12.98 -11.94
N ASP A 211 7.86 13.99 -12.74
CA ASP A 211 8.27 15.38 -12.54
C ASP A 211 7.66 15.99 -11.26
N ASN A 212 6.52 15.47 -10.79
CA ASN A 212 5.96 15.85 -9.50
C ASN A 212 6.64 15.12 -8.33
N ILE A 213 7.20 13.93 -8.59
CA ILE A 213 7.79 13.06 -7.55
C ILE A 213 9.25 13.42 -7.31
N PHE A 214 10.04 13.56 -8.38
CA PHE A 214 11.50 13.68 -8.30
C PHE A 214 12.00 15.11 -8.61
N PRO A 215 13.09 15.56 -7.96
CA PRO A 215 13.77 14.91 -6.82
C PRO A 215 12.84 14.81 -5.60
N LEU A 216 13.10 13.89 -4.68
CA LEU A 216 12.27 13.81 -3.47
C LEU A 216 12.50 15.05 -2.59
N SER A 217 11.44 15.49 -1.92
CA SER A 217 11.46 16.47 -0.84
C SER A 217 11.18 15.78 0.50
N GLU A 218 10.95 16.56 1.55
CA GLU A 218 10.53 16.06 2.86
C GLU A 218 9.25 16.77 3.33
N VAL A 219 8.43 16.07 4.11
CA VAL A 219 7.19 16.60 4.69
C VAL A 219 7.08 16.19 6.17
N SER A 220 6.44 17.02 6.98
CA SER A 220 6.09 16.68 8.36
C SER A 220 4.82 15.82 8.39
N PHE A 221 4.87 14.70 9.12
CA PHE A 221 3.74 13.82 9.38
C PHE A 221 3.86 13.31 10.81
N GLU A 222 2.86 13.62 11.66
CA GLU A 222 2.85 13.27 13.09
C GLU A 222 4.12 13.79 13.82
N GLY A 223 4.55 15.01 13.47
CA GLY A 223 5.72 15.66 14.05
C GLY A 223 7.08 15.07 13.63
N LYS A 224 7.10 14.13 12.68
CA LYS A 224 8.31 13.50 12.13
C LYS A 224 8.48 13.84 10.65
N ILE A 225 9.71 13.81 10.17
CA ILE A 225 10.05 14.19 8.80
C ILE A 225 10.25 12.94 7.95
N PHE A 226 9.48 12.84 6.85
CA PHE A 226 9.55 11.71 5.92
C PHE A 226 9.72 12.18 4.47
N PRO A 227 10.27 11.33 3.59
CA PRO A 227 10.36 11.63 2.17
C PRO A 227 8.98 11.83 1.51
N ALA A 228 8.89 12.82 0.63
CA ALA A 228 7.68 13.17 -0.11
C ALA A 228 8.00 13.52 -1.57
N PRO A 229 7.01 13.54 -2.48
CA PRO A 229 7.15 14.13 -3.81
C PRO A 229 7.68 15.57 -3.76
N ALA A 230 8.52 15.98 -4.73
CA ALA A 230 8.99 17.37 -4.84
C ALA A 230 7.85 18.40 -4.91
N ASN A 231 6.87 18.12 -5.78
CA ASN A 231 5.69 18.93 -5.98
C ASN A 231 4.48 18.19 -5.40
N THR A 232 4.33 18.27 -4.07
CA THR A 232 3.24 17.62 -3.34
C THR A 232 1.87 18.11 -3.82
N ASP A 233 1.73 19.40 -4.09
CA ASP A 233 0.49 19.99 -4.61
C ASP A 233 0.12 19.43 -5.99
N GLY A 234 1.07 19.40 -6.93
CA GLY A 234 0.86 18.81 -8.25
C GLY A 234 0.59 17.31 -8.20
N TYR A 235 1.24 16.59 -7.28
CA TYR A 235 0.98 15.16 -7.06
C TYR A 235 -0.46 14.94 -6.55
N LEU A 236 -0.88 15.65 -5.50
CA LEU A 236 -2.19 15.49 -4.87
C LEU A 236 -3.31 16.01 -5.78
N SER A 237 -3.13 17.16 -6.43
CA SER A 237 -4.11 17.72 -7.37
C SER A 237 -4.38 16.79 -8.56
N TYR A 238 -3.35 16.07 -9.02
CA TYR A 238 -3.51 15.09 -10.09
C TYR A 238 -4.33 13.86 -9.66
N LEU A 239 -4.19 13.42 -8.40
CA LEU A 239 -4.89 12.24 -7.89
C LEU A 239 -6.31 12.53 -7.41
N TYR A 240 -6.52 13.69 -6.79
CA TYR A 240 -7.73 13.99 -6.03
C TYR A 240 -8.48 15.25 -6.50
N GLY A 241 -7.93 16.02 -7.46
CA GLY A 241 -8.48 17.31 -7.84
C GLY A 241 -8.28 18.35 -6.74
N ASP A 242 -9.31 19.10 -6.38
CA ASP A 242 -9.26 20.04 -5.26
C ASP A 242 -9.27 19.30 -3.91
N TYR A 243 -8.10 18.81 -3.52
CA TYR A 243 -7.91 17.94 -2.35
C TYR A 243 -7.99 18.69 -1.00
N MET A 244 -8.00 20.03 -1.03
CA MET A 244 -8.15 20.84 0.18
C MET A 244 -9.63 20.91 0.62
N VAL A 245 -10.55 20.70 -0.32
CA VAL A 245 -11.97 20.52 0.00
C VAL A 245 -12.17 19.19 0.72
N LEU A 246 -12.81 19.25 1.89
CA LEU A 246 -13.13 18.05 2.66
C LEU A 246 -14.19 17.21 1.93
N PRO A 247 -14.09 15.87 1.98
CA PRO A 247 -15.16 15.02 1.48
C PRO A 247 -16.41 15.18 2.34
N ASP A 248 -17.54 14.74 1.80
CA ASP A 248 -18.77 14.57 2.58
C ASP A 248 -18.52 13.57 3.72
N LEU A 249 -18.45 14.08 4.95
CA LEU A 249 -18.10 13.29 6.13
C LEU A 249 -19.14 12.20 6.46
N SER A 250 -20.33 12.24 5.86
CA SER A 250 -21.33 11.17 5.98
C SER A 250 -21.05 9.97 5.08
N LYS A 251 -20.13 10.10 4.12
CA LYS A 251 -19.77 9.09 3.11
C LYS A 251 -18.34 8.57 3.25
N ILE A 252 -17.72 8.78 4.42
CA ILE A 252 -16.40 8.25 4.71
C ILE A 252 -16.45 6.72 4.60
N THR A 253 -15.50 6.17 3.86
CA THR A 253 -15.31 4.72 3.74
C THR A 253 -14.11 4.34 4.58
N TYR A 254 -14.25 3.28 5.38
CA TYR A 254 -13.17 2.72 6.19
C TYR A 254 -12.61 1.47 5.52
N HIS A 255 -11.34 1.16 5.75
CA HIS A 255 -10.69 -0.05 5.25
C HIS A 255 -10.75 -1.20 6.27
N VAL A 256 -10.92 -0.88 7.55
CA VAL A 256 -10.93 -1.79 8.70
C VAL A 256 -12.27 -1.72 9.43
N ASN A 257 -12.83 -2.89 9.76
CA ASN A 257 -14.07 -3.02 10.54
C ASN A 257 -13.80 -2.99 12.04
N ASN A 258 -12.86 -3.82 12.52
CA ASN A 258 -12.50 -3.92 13.94
C ASN A 258 -10.98 -3.93 14.09
N VAL A 259 -10.52 -3.37 15.20
CA VAL A 259 -9.12 -3.34 15.62
C VAL A 259 -9.05 -3.84 17.06
N ASP A 260 -8.24 -4.87 17.30
CA ASP A 260 -7.91 -5.43 18.61
C ASP A 260 -6.41 -5.24 18.85
N ILE A 261 -6.10 -4.25 19.68
CA ILE A 261 -4.75 -3.87 20.06
C ILE A 261 -4.56 -4.31 21.51
N LYS A 262 -3.64 -5.25 21.72
CA LYS A 262 -3.16 -5.55 23.07
C LYS A 262 -2.27 -4.39 23.53
N GLU A 263 -2.56 -3.86 24.72
CA GLU A 263 -1.73 -2.86 25.41
C GLU A 263 -0.30 -3.36 25.66
#